data_AF-A0A2I0TC91-F1
#
_entry.id   AF-A0A2I0TC91-F1
#
_cell.length_a   1.000
_cell.length_b   1.000
_cell.length_c   1.000
_cell.angle_alpha   90.00
_cell.angle_beta   90.00
_cell.angle_gamma   90.00
#
_symmetry.space_group_name_H-M   'P 1'
#
loop_
_entity.id
_entity.type
_entity.pdbx_description
1 polymer ?
#
loop_
_entity_poly.entity_id
_entity_poly.type
_entity_poly.pdbx_seq_one_letter_code
_entity_poly.pdbx_strand_id
1 'polypeptide(L)'
;MSAYFTYRYYTAKLNDMRGEENGRKRKEAYLQAQWYRFKEPPAFGPMCDLLWSDPSEDFGNENSQEHFSHNTVRGCSYFYSYPAVCEFLQNNNLLSIIRAHEAQDAGYRMYRKSQTTGFPSLITIFSAPNYLDVYNNKVTEMLVNVLSICSDDELMTEGEDQFDDLEIS
;
A
#
# COMPACT_ATOMS: atom_id res chain seq x y z
N MET A 1 0.34 7.41 0.34
CA MET A 1 0.97 6.07 0.39
C MET A 1 0.87 5.28 -0.91
N SER A 2 -0.19 5.35 -1.74
CA SER A 2 -0.19 4.68 -3.06
C SER A 2 0.64 5.43 -4.14
N ALA A 3 1.11 6.65 -3.84
CA ALA A 3 1.87 7.46 -4.78
C ALA A 3 3.20 6.83 -5.24
N TYR A 4 3.83 6.12 -4.32
CA TYR A 4 5.07 5.43 -4.59
C TYR A 4 4.83 4.10 -5.34
N PHE A 5 3.63 3.53 -5.21
CA PHE A 5 3.17 2.29 -5.87
C PHE A 5 3.23 2.46 -7.38
N THR A 6 2.69 3.58 -7.87
CA THR A 6 2.69 3.87 -9.29
C THR A 6 4.01 4.47 -9.78
N TYR A 7 4.69 5.27 -8.97
CA TYR A 7 6.00 5.83 -9.35
C TYR A 7 7.01 4.72 -9.68
N ARG A 8 7.13 3.69 -8.84
CA ARG A 8 8.04 2.55 -9.03
C ARG A 8 7.59 1.59 -10.14
N TYR A 9 6.29 1.30 -10.28
CA TYR A 9 5.76 0.53 -11.41
C TYR A 9 6.13 1.18 -12.76
N TYR A 10 5.95 2.50 -12.88
CA TYR A 10 6.37 3.24 -14.06
C TYR A 10 7.90 3.30 -14.20
N THR A 11 8.68 3.42 -13.11
CA THR A 11 10.15 3.38 -13.24
C THR A 11 10.65 2.00 -13.70
N ALA A 12 10.06 0.90 -13.23
CA ALA A 12 10.41 -0.47 -13.62
C ALA A 12 10.08 -0.73 -15.10
N LYS A 13 8.88 -0.36 -15.56
CA LYS A 13 8.47 -0.48 -16.98
C LYS A 13 9.32 0.41 -17.91
N LEU A 14 9.84 1.52 -17.41
CA LEU A 14 10.71 2.44 -18.15
C LEU A 14 12.20 2.05 -18.15
N ASN A 15 12.63 1.14 -17.27
CA ASN A 15 14.01 0.63 -17.22
C ASN A 15 14.27 -0.52 -18.20
N ASP A 16 13.21 -1.18 -18.67
CA ASP A 16 13.29 -2.21 -19.73
C ASP A 16 13.53 -1.60 -21.14
N MET A 17 13.33 -0.28 -21.28
CA MET A 17 13.72 0.48 -22.47
C MET A 17 15.11 1.10 -22.27
N ARG A 18 16.15 0.35 -22.65
CA ARG A 18 17.56 0.79 -22.63
C ARG A 18 17.75 2.09 -23.43
N GLY A 19 18.45 3.05 -22.84
CA GLY A 19 19.03 4.20 -23.56
C GLY A 19 18.95 5.54 -22.81
N GLU A 20 20.14 6.03 -22.43
CA GLU A 20 20.51 7.44 -22.24
C GLU A 20 20.05 8.19 -20.97
N GLU A 21 21.05 8.77 -20.30
CA GLU A 21 20.97 9.63 -19.11
C GLU A 21 20.06 10.87 -19.32
N ASN A 22 19.94 11.35 -20.57
CA ASN A 22 18.97 12.39 -20.97
C ASN A 22 17.51 11.92 -20.91
N GLY A 23 17.26 10.61 -21.03
CA GLY A 23 15.96 9.99 -20.84
C GLY A 23 15.52 10.05 -19.37
N ARG A 24 16.45 10.00 -18.41
CA ARG A 24 16.13 10.03 -16.98
C ARG A 24 15.52 11.36 -16.54
N LYS A 25 16.12 12.49 -16.93
CA LYS A 25 15.58 13.83 -16.61
C LYS A 25 14.23 14.10 -17.30
N ARG A 26 14.04 13.62 -18.54
CA ARG A 26 12.74 13.72 -19.24
C ARG A 26 11.67 12.83 -18.59
N LYS A 27 12.04 11.63 -18.12
CA LYS A 27 11.16 10.72 -17.37
C LYS A 27 10.77 11.31 -16.01
N GLU A 28 11.72 11.88 -15.27
CA GLU A 28 11.46 12.59 -14.01
C GLU A 28 10.54 13.78 -14.23
N ALA A 29 10.77 14.61 -15.25
CA ALA A 29 9.88 15.73 -15.60
C ALA A 29 8.48 15.27 -16.03
N TYR A 30 8.37 14.17 -16.78
CA TYR A 30 7.08 13.58 -17.18
C TYR A 30 6.31 13.07 -15.96
N LEU A 31 6.99 12.35 -15.06
CA LEU A 31 6.41 11.92 -13.80
C LEU A 31 6.00 13.16 -12.98
N GLN A 32 6.87 14.17 -12.81
CA GLN A 32 6.54 15.42 -12.12
C GLN A 32 5.28 16.10 -12.69
N ALA A 33 5.11 16.11 -14.02
CA ALA A 33 3.93 16.67 -14.69
C ALA A 33 2.66 15.83 -14.50
N GLN A 34 2.79 14.50 -14.43
CA GLN A 34 1.70 13.58 -14.11
C GLN A 34 1.32 13.64 -12.62
N TRP A 35 2.28 13.94 -11.75
CA TRP A 35 2.17 14.12 -10.31
C TRP A 35 1.77 15.53 -9.86
N TYR A 36 1.62 16.48 -10.80
CA TYR A 36 1.13 17.82 -10.49
C TYR A 36 -0.31 17.72 -9.99
N ARG A 37 -0.50 17.82 -8.67
CA ARG A 37 -1.77 17.53 -7.99
C ARG A 37 -2.81 18.66 -8.04
N PHE A 38 -2.43 19.86 -8.51
CA PHE A 38 -3.30 21.04 -8.54
C PHE A 38 -4.02 21.16 -9.89
N LYS A 39 -4.65 20.08 -10.30
CA LYS A 39 -5.47 19.95 -11.51
C LYS A 39 -6.48 18.85 -11.29
N GLU A 40 -7.47 18.77 -12.17
CA GLU A 40 -8.36 17.61 -12.23
C GLU A 40 -7.55 16.32 -12.44
N PRO A 41 -7.84 15.24 -11.69
CA PRO A 41 -7.20 13.95 -11.91
C PRO A 41 -7.29 13.54 -13.39
N PRO A 42 -6.18 13.16 -14.04
CA PRO A 42 -6.22 12.67 -15.41
C PRO A 42 -6.97 11.34 -15.49
N ALA A 43 -7.49 10.98 -16.67
CA ALA A 43 -8.20 9.71 -16.88
C ALA A 43 -7.30 8.46 -16.72
N PHE A 44 -5.97 8.63 -16.85
CA PHE A 44 -4.98 7.57 -16.73
C PHE A 44 -3.68 8.11 -16.14
N GLY A 45 -2.83 7.19 -15.68
CA GLY A 45 -1.52 7.50 -15.14
C GLY A 45 -1.49 7.60 -13.61
N PRO A 46 -0.34 7.95 -13.02
CA PRO A 46 -0.06 7.77 -11.59
C PRO A 46 -1.04 8.45 -10.63
N MET A 47 -1.54 9.63 -10.98
CA MET A 47 -2.55 10.31 -10.16
C MET A 47 -3.91 9.61 -10.22
N CYS A 48 -4.29 9.06 -11.38
CA CYS A 48 -5.49 8.24 -11.51
C CYS A 48 -5.34 6.96 -10.68
N ASP A 49 -4.21 6.27 -10.84
CA ASP A 49 -3.98 5.00 -10.16
C ASP A 49 -3.89 5.13 -8.64
N LEU A 50 -3.37 6.26 -8.14
CA LEU A 50 -3.37 6.59 -6.72
C LEU A 50 -4.79 6.67 -6.14
N LEU A 51 -5.74 7.16 -6.93
CA LEU A 51 -7.09 7.44 -6.48
C LEU A 51 -8.06 6.29 -6.73
N TRP A 52 -7.82 5.46 -7.75
CA TRP A 52 -8.80 4.53 -8.31
C TRP A 52 -8.35 3.07 -8.39
N SER A 53 -7.12 2.74 -7.97
CA SER A 53 -6.70 1.34 -7.91
C SER A 53 -7.33 0.61 -6.72
N ASP A 54 -7.59 -0.69 -6.87
CA ASP A 54 -8.17 -1.56 -5.84
C ASP A 54 -7.36 -2.85 -5.68
N PRO A 55 -7.39 -3.53 -4.52
CA PRO A 55 -6.87 -4.89 -4.43
C PRO A 55 -7.69 -5.82 -5.33
N SER A 56 -7.07 -6.88 -5.86
CA SER A 56 -7.84 -7.91 -6.57
C SER A 56 -8.87 -8.57 -5.65
N GLU A 57 -9.95 -9.10 -6.22
CA GLU A 57 -11.02 -9.76 -5.44
C GLU A 57 -10.49 -10.95 -4.64
N ASP A 58 -9.54 -11.68 -5.24
CA ASP A 58 -8.83 -12.82 -4.70
C ASP A 58 -7.51 -12.44 -4.00
N PHE A 59 -7.34 -11.19 -3.55
CA PHE A 59 -6.09 -10.70 -2.98
C PHE A 59 -5.52 -11.64 -1.90
N GLY A 60 -4.30 -12.13 -2.14
CA GLY A 60 -3.60 -13.09 -1.29
C GLY A 60 -3.90 -14.56 -1.62
N ASN A 61 -4.80 -14.87 -2.53
CA ASN A 61 -5.10 -16.24 -3.01
C ASN A 61 -5.11 -16.30 -4.54
N GLU A 62 -4.36 -15.40 -5.20
CA GLU A 62 -4.35 -15.28 -6.65
C GLU A 62 -3.74 -16.52 -7.31
N ASN A 63 -4.34 -16.94 -8.43
CA ASN A 63 -3.82 -18.05 -9.24
C ASN A 63 -2.67 -17.60 -10.17
N SER A 64 -2.57 -16.30 -10.43
CA SER A 64 -1.54 -15.69 -11.27
C SER A 64 -0.58 -14.84 -10.43
N GLN A 65 0.67 -14.76 -10.86
CA GLN A 65 1.68 -13.86 -10.29
C GLN A 65 1.67 -12.47 -10.97
N GLU A 66 0.67 -12.17 -11.80
CA GLU A 66 0.52 -10.84 -12.37
C GLU A 66 0.32 -9.79 -11.27
N HIS A 67 1.14 -8.73 -11.31
CA HIS A 67 1.09 -7.67 -10.31
C HIS A 67 -0.12 -6.75 -10.48
N PHE A 68 -0.54 -6.55 -11.72
CA PHE A 68 -1.58 -5.59 -12.07
C PHE A 68 -2.47 -6.12 -13.19
N SER A 69 -3.77 -6.03 -13.01
CA SER A 69 -4.77 -6.33 -14.04
C SER A 69 -5.74 -5.16 -14.18
N HIS A 70 -6.44 -5.02 -15.31
CA HIS A 70 -7.32 -3.88 -15.52
C HIS A 70 -8.48 -3.86 -14.52
N ASN A 71 -8.74 -2.72 -13.87
CA ASN A 71 -9.84 -2.58 -12.93
C ASN A 71 -11.17 -2.40 -13.66
N THR A 72 -11.85 -3.53 -13.88
CA THR A 72 -13.15 -3.57 -14.56
C THR A 72 -14.29 -2.97 -13.73
N VAL A 73 -14.16 -2.92 -12.40
CA VAL A 73 -15.16 -2.33 -11.50
C VAL A 73 -15.16 -0.80 -11.60
N ARG A 74 -13.99 -0.18 -11.74
CA ARG A 74 -13.85 1.28 -11.86
C ARG A 74 -13.86 1.78 -13.30
N GLY A 75 -13.60 0.89 -14.27
CA GLY A 75 -13.49 1.26 -15.69
C GLY A 75 -12.23 2.10 -16.03
N CYS A 76 -11.33 2.26 -15.05
CA CYS A 76 -10.04 2.91 -15.17
C CYS A 76 -9.10 2.35 -14.11
N SER A 77 -7.79 2.61 -14.23
CA SER A 77 -6.77 2.07 -13.33
C SER A 77 -6.72 0.53 -13.29
N TYR A 78 -6.19 -0.02 -12.20
CA TYR A 78 -5.76 -1.41 -12.09
C TYR A 78 -6.18 -2.03 -10.74
N PHE A 79 -6.45 -3.32 -10.78
CA PHE A 79 -6.35 -4.16 -9.61
C PHE A 79 -4.88 -4.44 -9.31
N TYR A 80 -4.47 -4.41 -8.05
CA TYR A 80 -3.14 -4.84 -7.61
C TYR A 80 -3.23 -6.10 -6.76
N SER A 81 -2.28 -7.01 -6.94
CA SER A 81 -2.23 -8.29 -6.25
C SER A 81 -1.36 -8.25 -4.98
N TYR A 82 -1.47 -9.28 -4.15
CA TYR A 82 -0.67 -9.47 -2.95
C TYR A 82 0.84 -9.51 -3.23
N PRO A 83 1.34 -10.20 -4.28
CA PRO A 83 2.75 -10.10 -4.67
C PRO A 83 3.19 -8.67 -4.96
N ALA A 84 2.38 -7.88 -5.69
CA ALA A 84 2.69 -6.48 -5.99
C ALA A 84 2.82 -5.62 -4.72
N VAL A 85 1.93 -5.83 -3.75
CA VAL A 85 1.99 -5.15 -2.46
C VAL A 85 3.22 -5.58 -1.67
N CYS A 86 3.52 -6.87 -1.59
CA CYS A 86 4.69 -7.36 -0.86
C CYS A 86 6.00 -6.81 -1.44
N GLU A 87 6.17 -6.84 -2.76
CA GLU A 87 7.34 -6.29 -3.43
C GLU A 87 7.48 -4.79 -3.12
N PHE A 88 6.38 -4.06 -3.20
CA PHE A 88 6.36 -2.63 -2.89
C PHE A 88 6.77 -2.35 -1.44
N LEU A 89 6.24 -3.10 -0.48
CA LEU A 89 6.55 -2.92 0.94
C LEU A 89 8.03 -3.17 1.21
N GLN A 90 8.58 -4.27 0.68
CA GLN A 90 9.99 -4.63 0.82
C GLN A 90 10.91 -3.58 0.21
N ASN A 91 10.62 -3.14 -1.01
CA ASN A 91 11.44 -2.15 -1.74
C ASN A 91 11.46 -0.76 -1.09
N ASN A 92 10.53 -0.49 -0.17
CA ASN A 92 10.39 0.80 0.50
C ASN A 92 10.54 0.72 2.01
N ASN A 93 10.90 -0.44 2.55
CA ASN A 93 11.01 -0.69 3.98
C ASN A 93 9.75 -0.25 4.76
N LEU A 94 8.58 -0.64 4.25
CA LEU A 94 7.28 -0.33 4.84
C LEU A 94 6.63 -1.59 5.43
N LEU A 95 5.86 -1.42 6.50
CA LEU A 95 5.16 -2.51 7.17
C LEU A 95 3.85 -2.92 6.48
N SER A 96 3.07 -1.94 6.03
CA SER A 96 1.73 -2.14 5.46
C SER A 96 1.29 -0.97 4.58
N ILE A 97 0.30 -1.20 3.72
CA ILE A 97 -0.44 -0.14 3.02
C ILE A 97 -1.78 0.06 3.72
N ILE A 98 -2.07 1.30 4.13
CA ILE A 98 -3.39 1.69 4.63
C ILE A 98 -4.09 2.53 3.56
N ARG A 99 -5.33 2.15 3.22
CA ARG A 99 -6.17 2.83 2.21
C ARG A 99 -7.63 2.91 2.62
N ALA A 100 -8.44 3.62 1.82
CA ALA A 100 -9.89 3.76 2.00
C ALA A 100 -10.67 3.26 0.77
N HIS A 101 -11.62 4.03 0.23
CA HIS A 101 -12.21 3.87 -1.12
C HIS A 101 -13.14 2.66 -1.39
N GLU A 102 -13.04 1.54 -0.67
CA GLU A 102 -14.00 0.43 -0.75
C GLU A 102 -14.80 0.31 0.55
N ALA A 103 -16.13 0.25 0.45
CA ALA A 103 -17.00 0.06 1.60
C ALA A 103 -16.75 -1.31 2.25
N GLN A 104 -16.72 -1.34 3.59
CA GLN A 104 -16.52 -2.56 4.37
C GLN A 104 -17.62 -2.66 5.43
N ASP A 105 -18.26 -3.82 5.54
CA ASP A 105 -19.36 -4.06 6.49
C ASP A 105 -18.91 -3.84 7.95
N ALA A 106 -17.70 -4.30 8.29
CA ALA A 106 -17.08 -4.08 9.59
C ALA A 106 -16.45 -2.69 9.76
N GLY A 107 -16.54 -1.80 8.75
CA GLY A 107 -15.83 -0.53 8.71
C GLY A 107 -14.33 -0.67 8.41
N TYR A 108 -13.77 -1.88 8.37
CA TYR A 108 -12.40 -2.14 7.95
C TYR A 108 -12.23 -3.55 7.38
N ARG A 109 -11.08 -3.79 6.72
CA ARG A 109 -10.63 -5.11 6.28
C ARG A 109 -9.12 -5.21 6.39
N MET A 110 -8.65 -6.23 7.12
CA MET A 110 -7.25 -6.63 7.13
C MET A 110 -7.05 -7.73 6.10
N TYR A 111 -6.11 -7.54 5.18
CA TYR A 111 -5.82 -8.51 4.12
C TYR A 111 -4.73 -9.49 4.56
N ARG A 112 -4.33 -10.38 3.65
CA ARG A 112 -3.30 -11.41 3.89
C ARG A 112 -2.06 -10.79 4.52
N LYS A 113 -1.53 -11.46 5.55
CA LYS A 113 -0.32 -11.05 6.26
C LYS A 113 0.90 -11.21 5.38
N SER A 114 1.80 -10.24 5.43
CA SER A 114 3.14 -10.36 4.86
C SER A 114 3.87 -11.54 5.51
N GLN A 115 4.50 -12.38 4.70
CA GLN A 115 5.27 -13.53 5.20
C GLN A 115 6.50 -13.09 5.99
N THR A 116 7.05 -11.91 5.69
CA THR A 116 8.26 -11.39 6.33
C THR A 116 7.98 -10.83 7.72
N THR A 117 6.86 -10.11 7.89
CA THR A 117 6.57 -9.37 9.13
C THR A 117 5.46 -9.99 9.97
N GLY A 118 4.65 -10.90 9.42
CA GLY A 118 3.44 -11.42 10.08
C GLY A 118 2.32 -10.39 10.24
N PHE A 119 2.50 -9.18 9.71
CA PHE A 119 1.56 -8.06 9.77
C PHE A 119 0.70 -7.99 8.49
N PRO A 120 -0.59 -7.58 8.54
CA PRO A 120 -1.41 -7.38 7.34
C PRO A 120 -0.71 -6.51 6.29
N SER A 121 -0.51 -7.02 5.07
CA SER A 121 0.20 -6.26 4.03
C SER A 121 -0.63 -5.09 3.48
N LEU A 122 -1.95 -5.19 3.60
CA LEU A 122 -2.92 -4.16 3.20
C LEU A 122 -4.04 -4.06 4.25
N ILE A 123 -4.48 -2.85 4.50
CA ILE A 123 -5.63 -2.53 5.36
C ILE A 123 -6.53 -1.54 4.61
N THR A 124 -7.81 -1.88 4.49
CA THR A 124 -8.86 -0.96 4.02
C THR A 124 -9.64 -0.43 5.23
N ILE A 125 -9.80 0.88 5.30
CA ILE A 125 -10.52 1.62 6.34
C ILE A 125 -11.71 2.31 5.67
N PHE A 126 -12.90 2.17 6.26
CA PHE A 126 -14.12 2.79 5.77
C PHE A 126 -14.89 3.48 6.90
N SER A 127 -14.73 4.80 6.97
CA SER A 127 -15.15 5.63 8.10
C SER A 127 -16.50 6.32 7.94
N ALA A 128 -17.33 5.90 6.98
CA ALA A 128 -18.69 6.43 6.79
C ALA A 128 -19.70 5.44 7.41
N PRO A 129 -20.09 5.62 8.70
CA PRO A 129 -21.05 4.74 9.36
C PRO A 129 -22.42 4.88 8.72
N ASN A 130 -23.15 3.77 8.64
CA ASN A 130 -24.44 3.67 7.95
C ASN A 130 -24.38 4.22 6.51
N TYR A 131 -23.36 3.84 5.74
CA TYR A 131 -23.23 4.28 4.36
C TYR A 131 -24.52 4.02 3.58
N LEU A 132 -25.01 5.05 2.88
CA LEU A 132 -26.29 5.07 2.15
C LEU A 132 -27.56 4.78 3.00
N ASP A 133 -27.48 4.88 4.33
CA ASP A 133 -28.54 4.50 5.27
C ASP A 133 -28.95 3.02 5.26
N VAL A 134 -28.15 2.15 4.62
CA VAL A 134 -28.45 0.72 4.48
C VAL A 134 -27.39 -0.19 5.11
N TYR A 135 -26.16 0.29 5.26
CA TYR A 135 -25.01 -0.60 5.52
C TYR A 135 -24.64 -0.82 7.00
N ASN A 136 -25.29 -0.14 7.96
CA ASN A 136 -25.17 -0.37 9.42
C ASN A 136 -23.73 -0.67 9.97
N ASN A 137 -22.70 -0.07 9.39
CA ASN A 137 -21.29 -0.35 9.70
C ASN A 137 -20.80 0.40 10.95
N LYS A 138 -19.98 -0.26 11.78
CA LYS A 138 -19.49 0.25 13.09
C LYS A 138 -18.10 0.90 12.96
N VAL A 139 -17.95 2.16 13.40
CA VAL A 139 -16.70 2.96 13.25
C VAL A 139 -15.80 2.95 14.50
N THR A 140 -16.37 2.70 15.68
CA THR A 140 -15.66 2.89 16.96
C THR A 140 -14.58 1.84 17.24
N GLU A 141 -14.75 0.60 16.78
CA GLU A 141 -13.79 -0.50 17.00
C GLU A 141 -12.56 -0.40 16.08
N MET A 142 -12.72 0.21 14.90
CA MET A 142 -11.69 0.44 13.89
C MET A 142 -10.56 1.36 14.38
N LEU A 143 -10.90 2.48 15.02
CA LEU A 143 -9.92 3.49 15.47
C LEU A 143 -9.02 2.95 16.60
N VAL A 144 -9.59 2.16 17.51
CA VAL A 144 -8.83 1.57 18.64
C VAL A 144 -7.84 0.53 18.13
N ASN A 145 -8.25 -0.35 17.22
CA ASN A 145 -7.37 -1.41 16.69
C ASN A 145 -6.25 -0.86 15.80
N VAL A 146 -6.52 0.16 14.97
CA VAL A 146 -5.50 0.80 14.12
C VAL A 146 -4.53 1.65 14.92
N LEU A 147 -4.98 2.35 15.96
CA LEU A 147 -4.09 3.13 16.83
C LEU A 147 -3.23 2.24 17.73
N SER A 148 -3.75 1.08 18.18
CA SER A 148 -2.96 0.11 18.95
C SER A 148 -1.79 -0.44 18.13
N ILE A 149 -1.98 -0.69 16.82
CA ILE A 149 -0.92 -1.11 15.91
C ILE A 149 0.26 -0.13 15.89
N CYS A 150 0.00 1.18 15.94
CA CYS A 150 1.05 2.20 15.92
C CYS A 150 1.73 2.40 17.28
N SER A 151 1.19 1.80 18.35
CA SER A 151 1.66 2.02 19.73
C SER A 151 2.62 0.92 20.19
N ASP A 152 2.53 -0.29 19.65
CA ASP A 152 3.35 -1.44 20.09
C ASP A 152 4.75 -1.50 19.42
N ASP A 153 5.00 -0.68 18.40
CA ASP A 153 6.32 -0.59 17.72
C ASP A 153 7.36 0.25 18.50
N GLU A 154 7.02 0.85 19.65
CA GLU A 154 7.98 1.58 20.52
C GLU A 154 8.72 0.69 21.52
N LEU A 155 8.46 -0.63 21.60
CA LEU A 155 9.00 -1.51 22.67
C LEU A 155 10.07 -2.53 22.23
N MET A 156 10.67 -2.38 21.04
CA MET A 156 11.75 -3.27 20.57
C MET A 156 13.06 -2.53 20.27
N THR A 157 13.46 -1.65 21.19
CA THR A 157 14.84 -1.13 21.35
C THR A 157 15.02 -0.99 22.86
N GLU A 158 15.69 -1.91 23.55
CA GLU A 158 17.13 -2.02 23.82
C GLU A 158 17.36 -3.47 24.31
N GLY A 159 18.28 -4.27 23.78
CA GLY A 159 19.70 -4.16 24.08
C GLY A 159 20.10 -4.88 25.37
N GLU A 160 19.75 -6.16 25.57
CA GLU A 160 20.39 -6.98 26.61
C GLU A 160 21.75 -7.51 26.12
N ASP A 161 22.75 -6.62 26.08
CA ASP A 161 24.15 -7.02 26.22
C ASP A 161 24.57 -6.71 27.67
N GLN A 162 24.60 -7.73 28.52
CA GLN A 162 25.27 -7.66 29.81
C GLN A 162 26.22 -8.86 29.93
N PHE A 163 27.41 -8.70 29.34
CA PHE A 163 28.61 -9.35 29.84
C PHE A 163 29.08 -8.56 31.07
N ASP A 164 29.02 -9.18 32.24
CA ASP A 164 30.01 -9.04 33.31
C ASP A 164 29.68 -10.02 34.43
N ASP A 165 30.31 -11.19 34.41
CA ASP A 165 30.55 -12.01 35.61
C ASP A 165 31.98 -12.57 35.51
N LEU A 166 32.95 -11.67 35.68
CA LEU A 166 34.27 -11.98 36.19
C LEU A 166 34.26 -11.63 37.69
N GLU A 167 33.84 -12.56 38.54
CA GLU A 167 34.17 -12.49 39.95
C GLU A 167 35.17 -13.58 40.33
N ILE A 168 36.34 -13.09 40.73
CA ILE A 168 37.45 -13.81 41.30
C ILE A 168 37.10 -14.09 42.77
N SER A 169 37.01 -15.38 43.15
CA SER A 169 37.52 -15.89 44.42
C SER A 169 37.73 -17.40 44.38
#